data_AF-A0A359LCX6-F1
#
_entry.id   AF-A0A359LCX6-F1
#
_cell.length_a   1.000
_cell.length_b   1.000
_cell.length_c   1.000
_cell.angle_alpha   90.00
_cell.angle_beta   90.00
_cell.angle_gamma   90.00
#
_symmetry.space_group_name_H-M   'P 1'
#
loop_
_entity.id
_entity.type
_entity.pdbx_description
1 polymer ?
#
loop_
_entity_poly.entity_id
_entity_poly.type
_entity_poly.pdbx_seq_one_letter_code
_entity_poly.pdbx_strand_id
1 'polypeptide(L)'
;MGSILMNSCSSDSGIGQFDSLVIEDEDNPYKFQQLTFTLSLKDSENGYLNLDVVDSLSMFVNAKYWGVYTSGGNDTLNKTDRIVDQLRYSDKPIEYLFIAPYVLKTDNFETAGDFVEYLNNRIILTPGEYICELNEVKFKTFEGNWITKKIQVFVGFDVIQNTTSAYMGKIEVTFNE
;
A
#
# COMPACT_ATOMS: atom_id res chain seq x y z
N MET A 1 58.19 44.45 2.52
CA MET A 1 56.97 45.23 2.17
C MET A 1 56.00 44.21 1.60
N GLY A 2 55.08 43.61 2.38
CA GLY A 2 53.91 44.23 3.03
C GLY A 2 52.77 44.22 2.00
N SER A 3 51.55 43.71 2.20
CA SER A 3 50.80 43.13 3.31
C SER A 3 49.70 42.21 2.72
N ILE A 4 49.18 41.30 3.54
CA ILE A 4 48.01 40.45 3.30
C ILE A 4 46.72 41.29 3.31
N LEU A 5 45.73 40.93 2.49
CA LEU A 5 44.30 41.11 2.76
C LEU A 5 43.57 39.78 2.46
N MET A 6 42.92 39.23 3.49
CA MET A 6 41.94 38.13 3.41
C MET A 6 40.53 38.69 3.10
N ASN A 7 39.75 37.95 2.32
CA ASN A 7 38.28 37.79 2.37
C ASN A 7 37.88 36.74 1.30
N SER A 8 37.50 35.50 1.63
CA SER A 8 36.21 35.00 2.17
C SER A 8 35.24 34.47 1.08
N CYS A 9 35.12 33.14 1.05
CA CYS A 9 34.00 32.23 0.68
C CYS A 9 33.11 32.45 -0.57
N SER A 10 33.07 31.42 -1.42
CA SER A 10 31.81 30.91 -2.02
C SER A 10 31.85 29.38 -2.17
N SER A 11 30.80 28.75 -1.67
CA SER A 11 30.39 27.35 -1.77
C SER A 11 29.84 27.02 -3.17
N ASP A 12 30.02 25.78 -3.63
CA ASP A 12 28.98 24.92 -4.26
C ASP A 12 29.65 23.72 -4.96
N SER A 13 29.50 22.49 -4.47
CA SER A 13 28.34 21.58 -4.58
C SER A 13 28.30 20.82 -5.92
N GLY A 14 28.23 19.50 -5.82
CA GLY A 14 28.26 18.57 -6.94
C GLY A 14 28.56 17.13 -6.53
N ILE A 15 27.88 16.65 -5.48
CA ILE A 15 27.80 15.21 -5.17
C ILE A 15 26.99 14.59 -6.30
N GLY A 16 27.57 13.61 -6.99
CA GLY A 16 26.90 12.57 -7.77
C GLY A 16 25.70 13.00 -8.62
N GLN A 17 25.91 13.15 -9.93
CA GLN A 17 24.85 12.96 -10.90
C GLN A 17 24.18 11.60 -10.65
N PHE A 18 22.96 11.64 -10.13
CA PHE A 18 22.02 10.53 -10.23
C PHE A 18 21.18 10.79 -11.47
N ASP A 19 21.62 10.28 -12.62
CA ASP A 19 20.82 10.30 -13.84
C ASP A 19 19.55 9.43 -13.62
N SER A 20 18.40 10.11 -13.68
CA SER A 20 17.05 9.72 -14.14
C SER A 20 16.62 8.24 -14.06
N LEU A 21 15.45 7.88 -13.50
CA LEU A 21 14.11 8.44 -13.76
C LEU A 21 13.27 8.43 -12.47
N VAL A 22 12.84 9.60 -12.02
CA VAL A 22 11.88 9.77 -10.93
C VAL A 22 10.47 9.81 -11.52
N ILE A 23 9.47 9.21 -10.86
CA ILE A 23 8.03 9.47 -11.11
C ILE A 23 7.64 10.88 -10.58
N GLU A 24 8.47 11.86 -10.93
CA GLU A 24 8.31 13.31 -10.85
C GLU A 24 9.20 13.87 -11.96
N ASP A 25 8.84 13.52 -13.19
CA ASP A 25 9.35 14.22 -14.35
C ASP A 25 8.39 15.40 -14.59
N GLU A 26 8.91 16.63 -14.62
CA GLU A 26 8.10 17.81 -14.97
C GLU A 26 7.44 17.64 -16.34
N ASP A 27 8.02 16.81 -17.22
CA ASP A 27 7.51 16.49 -18.55
C ASP A 27 6.58 15.26 -18.59
N ASN A 28 6.34 14.54 -17.49
CA ASN A 28 5.47 13.37 -17.44
C ASN A 28 4.28 13.55 -16.47
N PRO A 29 3.06 13.84 -16.98
CA PRO A 29 1.90 14.09 -16.13
C PRO A 29 1.34 12.81 -15.46
N TYR A 30 1.77 11.62 -15.89
CA TYR A 30 1.22 10.35 -15.42
C TYR A 30 2.06 9.77 -14.28
N LYS A 31 1.87 10.31 -13.07
CA LYS A 31 2.44 9.73 -11.86
C LYS A 31 1.75 8.41 -11.53
N PHE A 32 2.53 7.39 -11.19
CA PHE A 32 1.99 6.17 -10.59
C PHE A 32 1.35 6.51 -9.24
N GLN A 33 0.09 6.15 -9.07
CA GLN A 33 -0.76 6.68 -8.00
C GLN A 33 -1.46 5.60 -7.19
N GLN A 34 -1.63 4.38 -7.70
CA GLN A 34 -2.44 3.41 -6.97
C GLN A 34 -2.14 1.95 -7.33
N LEU A 35 -2.37 1.07 -6.36
CA LEU A 35 -2.47 -0.37 -6.55
C LEU A 35 -3.92 -0.80 -6.49
N THR A 36 -4.32 -1.73 -7.34
CA THR A 36 -5.65 -2.36 -7.28
C THR A 36 -5.52 -3.87 -7.26
N PHE A 37 -6.42 -4.55 -6.54
CA PHE A 37 -6.43 -6.00 -6.44
C PHE A 37 -7.76 -6.48 -5.87
N THR A 38 -8.03 -7.78 -5.99
CA THR A 38 -9.09 -8.42 -5.22
C THR A 38 -8.49 -9.35 -4.18
N LEU A 39 -9.07 -9.35 -2.98
CA LEU A 39 -8.68 -10.22 -1.88
C LEU A 39 -9.81 -11.19 -1.58
N SER A 40 -9.50 -12.47 -1.40
CA SER A 40 -10.40 -13.48 -0.85
C SER A 40 -9.79 -14.00 0.45
N LEU A 41 -10.58 -14.00 1.53
CA LEU A 41 -10.19 -14.51 2.83
C LEU A 41 -10.84 -15.87 3.04
N LYS A 42 -10.06 -16.88 3.43
CA LYS A 42 -10.52 -18.25 3.67
C LYS A 42 -10.15 -18.73 5.06
N ASP A 43 -10.99 -19.56 5.64
CA ASP A 43 -10.59 -20.37 6.79
C ASP A 43 -9.83 -21.63 6.36
N SER A 44 -9.40 -22.41 7.35
CA SER A 44 -8.67 -23.67 7.16
C SER A 44 -9.51 -24.76 6.46
N GLU A 45 -10.84 -24.65 6.47
CA GLU A 45 -11.77 -25.57 5.80
C GLU A 45 -12.11 -25.14 4.37
N ASN A 46 -11.43 -24.13 3.82
CA ASN A 46 -11.67 -23.53 2.50
C ASN A 46 -12.99 -22.77 2.33
N GLY A 47 -13.68 -22.40 3.40
CA GLY A 47 -14.82 -21.48 3.33
C GLY A 47 -14.36 -20.04 3.15
N TYR A 48 -14.96 -19.34 2.20
CA TYR A 48 -14.72 -17.93 1.94
C TYR A 48 -15.47 -17.07 2.95
N LEU A 49 -14.73 -16.22 3.65
CA LEU A 49 -15.29 -15.31 4.65
C LEU A 49 -16.23 -14.30 3.97
N ASN A 50 -17.46 -14.21 4.46
CA ASN A 50 -18.52 -13.35 3.96
C ASN A 50 -18.73 -12.14 4.90
N LEU A 51 -18.27 -10.97 4.45
CA LEU A 51 -18.28 -9.70 5.16
C LEU A 51 -18.89 -8.63 4.25
N ASP A 52 -19.55 -7.65 4.85
CA ASP A 52 -20.03 -6.49 4.10
C ASP A 52 -18.86 -5.66 3.56
N VAL A 53 -17.77 -5.60 4.33
CA VAL A 53 -16.54 -4.90 3.99
C VAL A 53 -15.37 -5.48 4.79
N VAL A 54 -14.16 -5.43 4.23
CA VAL A 54 -12.92 -5.56 5.02
C VAL A 54 -12.50 -4.15 5.43
N ASP A 55 -12.67 -3.82 6.71
CA ASP A 55 -12.49 -2.46 7.24
C ASP A 55 -11.05 -1.95 7.08
N SER A 56 -10.05 -2.81 7.21
CA SER A 56 -8.64 -2.42 7.10
C SER A 56 -7.77 -3.56 6.58
N LEU A 57 -6.85 -3.20 5.70
CA LEU A 57 -5.75 -4.02 5.21
C LEU A 57 -4.48 -3.18 5.18
N SER A 58 -3.47 -3.60 5.94
CA SER A 58 -2.16 -2.95 5.99
C SER A 58 -1.24 -3.47 4.89
N MET A 59 -0.62 -2.54 4.15
CA MET A 59 0.20 -2.81 2.97
C MET A 59 1.59 -2.20 3.08
N PHE A 60 2.58 -2.93 2.57
CA PHE A 60 3.96 -2.46 2.38
C PHE A 60 4.41 -2.76 0.95
N VAL A 61 5.26 -1.91 0.38
CA VAL A 61 5.90 -2.13 -0.93
C VAL A 61 7.40 -2.05 -0.72
N ASN A 62 8.13 -3.13 -1.08
CA ASN A 62 9.57 -3.26 -0.81
C ASN A 62 9.95 -2.89 0.64
N ALA A 63 9.21 -3.45 1.61
CA ALA A 63 9.36 -3.19 3.06
C ALA A 63 9.10 -1.73 3.52
N LYS A 64 8.67 -0.84 2.64
CA LYS A 64 8.21 0.51 3.01
C LYS A 64 6.70 0.53 3.16
N TYR A 65 6.21 1.21 4.20
CA TYR A 65 4.78 1.31 4.46
C TYR A 65 4.06 2.04 3.31
N TRP A 66 3.06 1.38 2.73
CA TRP A 66 2.24 1.92 1.65
C TRP A 66 1.00 2.62 2.21
N GLY A 67 0.28 1.95 3.12
CA GLY A 67 -0.93 2.48 3.72
C GLY A 67 -1.82 1.42 4.34
N VAL A 68 -2.98 1.86 4.82
CA VAL A 68 -4.08 1.01 5.30
C VAL A 68 -5.33 1.38 4.52
N TYR A 69 -6.01 0.38 3.96
CA TYR A 69 -7.14 0.59 3.06
C TYR A 69 -8.34 -0.27 3.44
N THR A 70 -9.52 0.23 3.12
CA THR A 70 -10.81 -0.46 3.26
C THR A 70 -11.20 -1.03 1.90
N SER A 71 -11.82 -2.20 1.87
CA SER A 71 -12.33 -2.75 0.61
C SER A 71 -13.55 -1.97 0.10
N GLY A 72 -13.90 -2.16 -1.17
CA GLY A 72 -15.26 -1.90 -1.64
C GLY A 72 -16.28 -2.73 -0.86
N GLY A 73 -17.49 -2.20 -0.71
CA GLY A 73 -18.61 -2.93 -0.10
C GLY A 73 -19.03 -4.11 -0.98
N ASN A 74 -19.38 -5.22 -0.35
CA ASN A 74 -19.88 -6.42 -1.02
C ASN A 74 -21.35 -6.64 -0.65
N ASP A 75 -22.16 -7.07 -1.63
CA ASP A 75 -23.51 -7.53 -1.33
C ASP A 75 -23.44 -8.95 -0.78
N THR A 76 -23.69 -9.08 0.52
CA THR A 76 -23.60 -10.33 1.29
C THR A 76 -24.94 -11.04 1.46
N LEU A 77 -26.04 -10.38 1.06
CA LEU A 77 -27.40 -10.90 1.19
C LEU A 77 -27.52 -12.15 0.30
N ASN A 78 -27.65 -13.32 0.95
CA ASN A 78 -27.78 -14.66 0.33
C ASN A 78 -26.48 -15.37 -0.10
N LYS A 79 -25.31 -14.97 0.42
CA LYS A 79 -24.03 -15.67 0.20
C LYS A 79 -23.50 -16.39 1.44
N THR A 80 -24.37 -16.86 2.33
CA THR A 80 -23.93 -17.54 3.56
C THR A 80 -24.35 -19.00 3.52
N ASP A 81 -23.37 -19.89 3.53
CA ASP A 81 -23.55 -21.34 3.54
C ASP A 81 -23.35 -21.90 4.96
N ARG A 82 -22.47 -21.29 5.77
CA ARG A 82 -22.27 -21.66 7.19
C ARG A 82 -21.92 -20.47 8.09
N ILE A 83 -22.10 -20.67 9.39
CA ILE A 83 -21.75 -19.69 10.45
C ILE A 83 -20.94 -20.41 11.53
N VAL A 84 -19.76 -19.86 11.87
CA VAL A 84 -18.85 -20.36 12.91
C VAL A 84 -18.29 -19.15 13.67
N ASP A 85 -18.31 -19.17 15.00
CA ASP A 85 -17.72 -18.12 15.86
C ASP A 85 -18.05 -16.67 15.43
N GLN A 86 -19.34 -16.43 15.17
CA GLN A 86 -19.88 -15.12 14.74
C GLN A 86 -19.39 -14.64 13.36
N LEU A 87 -18.80 -15.54 12.57
CA LEU A 87 -18.37 -15.30 11.20
C LEU A 87 -19.26 -16.07 10.23
N ARG A 88 -19.54 -15.44 9.09
CA ARG A 88 -20.30 -16.04 7.99
C ARG A 88 -19.33 -16.51 6.92
N TYR A 89 -19.57 -17.68 6.37
CA TYR A 89 -18.75 -18.25 5.30
C TYR A 89 -19.62 -18.68 4.12
N SER A 90 -19.02 -18.69 2.94
CA SER A 90 -19.56 -19.26 1.71
C SER A 90 -18.63 -20.33 1.15
N ASP A 91 -19.20 -21.33 0.48
CA ASP A 91 -18.45 -22.29 -0.32
C ASP A 91 -18.03 -21.71 -1.68
N LYS A 92 -18.59 -20.54 -2.06
CA LYS A 92 -18.24 -19.82 -3.29
C LYS A 92 -17.26 -18.68 -3.00
N PRO A 93 -16.35 -18.37 -3.93
CA PRO A 93 -15.43 -17.25 -3.79
C PRO A 93 -16.12 -15.93 -3.48
N ILE A 94 -15.64 -15.23 -2.45
CA ILE A 94 -16.04 -13.87 -2.11
C ILE A 94 -14.81 -12.97 -2.29
N GLU A 95 -14.89 -12.10 -3.28
CA GLU A 95 -13.80 -11.22 -3.68
C GLU A 95 -14.06 -9.78 -3.19
N TYR A 96 -13.11 -9.23 -2.44
CA TYR A 96 -13.11 -7.86 -1.95
C TYR A 96 -12.18 -7.00 -2.80
N LEU A 97 -12.73 -6.00 -3.50
CA LEU A 97 -11.93 -5.06 -4.30
C LEU A 97 -11.21 -4.07 -3.39
N PHE A 98 -9.90 -3.91 -3.57
CA PHE A 98 -9.10 -2.87 -2.93
C PHE A 98 -8.59 -1.89 -3.96
N ILE A 99 -8.69 -0.60 -3.64
CA ILE A 99 -8.06 0.51 -4.35
C ILE A 99 -7.17 1.19 -3.33
N ALA A 100 -5.86 1.06 -3.51
CA ALA A 100 -4.83 1.49 -2.58
C ALA A 100 -4.02 2.67 -3.17
N PRO A 101 -4.55 3.90 -3.13
CA PRO A 101 -3.84 5.07 -3.60
C PRO A 101 -2.60 5.35 -2.74
N TYR A 102 -1.51 5.73 -3.39
CA TYR A 102 -0.33 6.26 -2.74
C TYR A 102 -0.62 7.69 -2.31
N VAL A 103 -0.80 7.89 -1.00
CA VAL A 103 -0.99 9.21 -0.42
C VAL A 103 0.27 9.55 0.34
N LEU A 104 1.08 10.44 -0.21
CA LEU A 104 2.11 11.10 0.57
C LEU A 104 1.42 11.96 1.63
N LYS A 105 1.86 11.86 2.88
CA LYS A 105 1.50 12.87 3.89
C LYS A 105 2.10 14.20 3.42
N THR A 106 1.28 15.04 2.84
CA THR A 106 1.53 16.45 2.60
C THR A 106 0.35 17.16 3.26
N ASP A 107 0.52 18.23 4.03
CA ASP A 107 0.85 19.53 3.46
C ASP A 107 1.51 20.51 4.45
N ASN A 108 1.81 20.11 5.69
CA ASN A 108 2.39 21.01 6.70
C ASN A 108 3.73 20.47 7.21
N PHE A 109 4.83 20.90 6.60
CA PHE A 109 6.18 20.69 7.14
C PHE A 109 6.48 21.83 8.12
N GLU A 110 6.23 21.61 9.41
CA GLU A 110 6.48 22.63 10.44
C GLU A 110 7.95 22.63 10.89
N THR A 111 8.62 21.48 10.76
CA THR A 111 10.00 21.28 11.19
C THR A 111 10.87 20.61 10.12
N ALA A 112 12.18 20.77 10.25
CA ALA A 112 13.15 20.02 9.44
C ALA A 112 13.04 18.50 9.67
N GLY A 113 12.56 18.08 10.85
CA GLY A 113 12.27 16.67 11.15
C GLY A 113 11.15 16.12 10.27
N ASP A 114 10.08 16.88 10.08
CA ASP A 114 8.94 16.50 9.23
C ASP A 114 9.37 16.36 7.76
N PHE A 115 10.27 17.22 7.30
CA PHE A 115 10.83 17.15 5.95
C PHE A 115 11.73 15.92 5.76
N VAL A 116 12.57 15.58 6.74
CA VAL A 116 13.39 14.36 6.71
C VAL A 116 12.51 13.11 6.74
N GLU A 117 11.46 13.10 7.57
CA GLU A 117 10.48 12.02 7.62
C GLU A 117 9.75 11.86 6.27
N TYR A 118 9.36 12.96 5.65
CA TYR A 118 8.78 12.97 4.31
C TYR A 118 9.71 12.35 3.26
N LEU A 119 10.98 12.77 3.22
CA LEU A 119 11.96 12.20 2.28
C LEU A 119 12.22 10.71 2.53
N ASN A 120 12.30 10.29 3.79
CA ASN A 120 12.56 8.90 4.15
C ASN A 120 11.38 7.98 3.81
N ASN A 121 10.16 8.45 4.04
CA ASN A 121 8.92 7.71 3.79
C ASN A 121 8.46 7.76 2.33
N ARG A 122 9.10 8.60 1.50
CA ARG A 122 8.83 8.64 0.08
C ARG A 122 9.23 7.33 -0.58
N ILE A 123 8.26 6.72 -1.27
CA ILE A 123 8.43 5.56 -2.13
C ILE A 123 8.50 6.12 -3.56
N ILE A 124 9.66 6.01 -4.18
CA ILE A 124 9.84 6.31 -5.59
C ILE A 124 9.83 4.96 -6.29
N LEU A 125 8.76 4.69 -7.03
CA LEU A 125 8.69 3.56 -7.95
C LEU A 125 9.24 4.04 -9.30
N THR A 126 9.85 3.14 -10.04
CA THR A 126 10.31 3.31 -11.42
C THR A 126 9.71 2.17 -12.23
N PRO A 127 9.67 2.21 -13.58
CA PRO A 127 9.25 1.03 -14.32
C PRO A 127 10.08 -0.21 -13.94
N GLY A 128 9.43 -1.31 -13.60
CA GLY A 128 10.09 -2.50 -13.05
C GLY A 128 9.18 -3.39 -12.19
N GLU A 129 9.76 -4.46 -11.66
CA GLU A 129 9.08 -5.44 -10.81
C GLU A 129 9.21 -5.09 -9.33
N TYR A 130 8.11 -5.22 -8.58
CA TYR A 130 8.02 -4.88 -7.16
C TYR A 130 7.29 -5.96 -6.38
N ILE A 131 7.50 -5.98 -5.07
CA ILE A 131 6.79 -6.87 -4.14
C ILE A 131 5.97 -6.03 -3.18
N CYS A 132 4.68 -6.36 -3.08
CA CYS A 132 3.78 -5.85 -2.06
C CYS A 132 3.57 -6.91 -0.97
N GLU A 133 3.69 -6.51 0.29
CA GLU A 133 3.33 -7.31 1.46
C GLU A 133 1.96 -6.86 1.98
N LEU A 134 1.04 -7.82 2.10
CA LEU A 134 -0.21 -7.70 2.83
C LEU A 134 0.00 -8.27 4.24
N ASN A 135 0.00 -7.42 5.26
CA ASN A 135 0.47 -7.83 6.59
C ASN A 135 -0.68 -8.22 7.54
N GLU A 136 -1.68 -7.34 7.68
CA GLU A 136 -2.74 -7.46 8.67
C GLU A 136 -4.08 -7.04 8.07
N VAL A 137 -5.14 -7.80 8.39
CA VAL A 137 -6.53 -7.46 8.07
C VAL A 137 -7.34 -7.25 9.34
N LYS A 138 -8.29 -6.33 9.27
CA LYS A 138 -9.26 -6.08 10.33
C LYS A 138 -10.66 -5.95 9.73
N PHE A 139 -11.62 -6.59 10.38
CA PHE A 139 -13.03 -6.61 9.96
C PHE A 139 -13.95 -6.81 11.16
N LYS A 140 -15.26 -6.63 10.95
CA LYS A 140 -16.29 -6.92 11.95
C LYS A 140 -16.98 -8.26 11.71
N THR A 141 -17.27 -8.95 12.81
CA THR A 141 -18.26 -10.04 12.85
C THR A 141 -19.67 -9.51 12.55
N PHE A 142 -20.63 -10.41 12.29
CA PHE A 142 -22.01 -9.97 12.09
C PHE A 142 -22.69 -9.42 13.35
N GLU A 143 -22.12 -9.67 14.54
CA GLU A 143 -22.57 -9.08 15.81
C GLU A 143 -21.87 -7.75 16.12
N GLY A 144 -20.94 -7.31 15.26
CA GLY A 144 -20.25 -6.02 15.37
C GLY A 144 -18.92 -6.05 16.15
N ASN A 145 -18.49 -7.21 16.63
CA ASN A 145 -17.19 -7.39 17.28
C ASN A 145 -16.05 -7.27 16.27
N TRP A 146 -14.98 -6.58 16.67
CA TRP A 146 -13.78 -6.41 15.85
C TRP A 146 -12.87 -7.63 15.92
N ILE A 147 -12.39 -8.08 14.75
CA ILE A 147 -11.34 -9.09 14.62
C ILE A 147 -10.18 -8.48 13.85
N THR A 148 -8.97 -8.69 14.36
CA THR A 148 -7.71 -8.35 13.68
C THR A 148 -6.90 -9.62 13.50
N LYS A 149 -6.45 -9.90 12.28
CA LYS A 149 -5.68 -11.10 11.92
C LYS A 149 -4.45 -10.73 11.10
N LYS A 150 -3.30 -11.30 11.48
CA LYS A 150 -2.09 -11.26 10.67
C LYS A 150 -2.19 -12.28 9.56
N ILE A 151 -1.82 -11.88 8.35
CA ILE A 151 -1.91 -12.71 7.15
C ILE A 151 -0.58 -12.89 6.42
N GLN A 152 0.30 -11.88 6.46
CA GLN A 152 1.66 -11.90 5.87
C GLN A 152 1.76 -12.62 4.50
N VAL A 153 1.26 -11.97 3.46
CA VAL A 153 1.29 -12.48 2.08
C VAL A 153 2.07 -11.54 1.18
N PHE A 154 2.94 -12.09 0.33
CA PHE A 154 3.75 -11.33 -0.62
C PHE A 154 3.22 -11.53 -2.05
N VAL A 155 3.00 -10.44 -2.76
CA VAL A 155 2.45 -10.43 -4.12
C VAL A 155 3.30 -9.54 -5.00
N GLY A 156 3.76 -10.10 -6.13
CA GLY A 156 4.52 -9.35 -7.13
C GLY A 156 3.60 -8.48 -8.00
N PHE A 157 4.11 -7.33 -8.44
CA PHE A 157 3.42 -6.48 -9.42
C PHE A 157 4.43 -5.69 -10.24
N ASP A 158 4.00 -5.31 -11.45
CA ASP A 158 4.82 -4.54 -12.38
C ASP A 158 4.35 -3.09 -12.44
N VAL A 159 5.31 -2.17 -12.34
CA VAL A 159 5.11 -0.77 -12.71
C VAL A 159 5.50 -0.62 -14.16
N ILE A 160 4.53 -0.34 -15.02
CA ILE A 160 4.77 -0.13 -16.45
C ILE A 160 4.95 1.36 -16.70
N GLN A 161 5.87 1.73 -17.60
CA GLN A 161 6.08 3.12 -17.98
C GLN A 161 4.77 3.78 -18.45
N ASN A 162 4.56 5.04 -18.05
CA ASN A 162 3.37 5.84 -18.38
C ASN A 162 2.05 5.24 -17.88
N THR A 163 2.06 4.49 -16.78
CA THR A 163 0.85 4.02 -16.11
C THR A 163 0.65 4.74 -14.77
N THR A 164 -0.62 4.98 -14.44
CA THR A 164 -1.02 5.59 -13.16
C THR A 164 -1.38 4.56 -12.11
N SER A 165 -1.50 3.28 -12.49
CA SER A 165 -1.90 2.20 -11.59
C SER A 165 -1.37 0.85 -12.03
N ALA A 166 -1.23 -0.07 -11.08
CA ALA A 166 -0.99 -1.49 -11.36
C ALA A 166 -2.09 -2.34 -10.73
N TYR A 167 -2.51 -3.38 -11.45
CA TYR A 167 -3.39 -4.42 -10.93
C TYR A 167 -2.54 -5.60 -10.46
N MET A 168 -2.57 -5.91 -9.16
CA MET A 168 -1.76 -7.00 -8.58
C MET A 168 -2.43 -8.38 -8.71
N GLY A 169 -3.61 -8.46 -9.32
CA GLY A 169 -4.32 -9.71 -9.52
C GLY A 169 -5.33 -10.04 -8.42
N LYS A 170 -5.67 -11.33 -8.38
CA LYS A 170 -6.54 -11.93 -7.37
C LYS A 170 -5.67 -12.61 -6.32
N ILE A 171 -5.88 -12.24 -5.07
CA ILE A 171 -5.09 -12.69 -3.93
C ILE A 171 -6.00 -13.51 -3.04
N GLU A 172 -5.62 -14.76 -2.77
CA GLU A 172 -6.35 -15.64 -1.86
C GLU A 172 -5.49 -15.89 -0.62
N VAL A 173 -6.07 -15.70 0.56
CA VAL A 173 -5.37 -15.78 1.84
C VAL A 173 -6.15 -16.70 2.75
N THR A 174 -5.48 -17.74 3.24
CA THR A 174 -6.01 -18.57 4.33
C THR A 174 -5.58 -17.95 5.65
N PHE A 175 -6.52 -17.58 6.50
CA PHE A 175 -6.22 -17.15 7.87
C PHE A 175 -6.44 -18.34 8.80
N ASN A 176 -5.48 -18.56 9.71
CA ASN A 176 -5.64 -19.57 10.76
C ASN A 176 -6.45 -18.97 11.92
N GLU A 177 -7.37 -19.76 12.45
CA GLU A 177 -8.10 -19.44 13.68
C GLU A 177 -7.16 -19.34 14.89
#